data_AF-A0AAX6FF34-F1
#
_entry.id   AF-A0AAX6FF34-F1
#
_cell.length_a   1.000
_cell.length_b   1.000
_cell.length_c   1.000
_cell.angle_alpha   90.00
_cell.angle_beta   90.00
_cell.angle_gamma   90.00
#
_symmetry.space_group_name_H-M   'P 1'
#
loop_
_entity.id
_entity.type
_entity.pdbx_description
1 polymer ?
#
loop_
_entity_poly.entity_id
_entity_poly.type
_entity_poly.pdbx_seq_one_letter_code
_entity_poly.pdbx_strand_id
1 'polypeptide(L)'
;MDVGQVGFHNSKMVRTVKVEKRLNEVVNRLNKTKVERKPDLKAEREAVNAGERAERKLQLRDKKRREEMERLEKEKQADIRSYKGLMVSDKMTSNKQIASASKSLQELEDDFM
;
A
#
# COMPACT_ATOMS: atom_id res chain seq x y z
N MET A 1 40.36 14.25 36.19
CA MET A 1 39.17 15.07 35.89
C MET A 1 38.11 14.66 36.89
N ASP A 2 37.57 15.61 37.64
CA ASP A 2 36.57 15.33 38.66
C ASP A 2 35.25 14.88 38.00
N VAL A 3 34.54 13.96 38.65
CA VAL A 3 33.31 13.37 38.09
C VAL A 3 32.25 14.49 37.94
N GLY A 4 31.79 14.73 36.71
CA GLY A 4 30.79 15.78 36.41
C GLY A 4 31.34 17.03 35.70
N GLN A 5 32.64 17.09 35.39
CA GLN A 5 33.21 18.18 34.61
C GLN A 5 32.77 18.09 33.13
N VAL A 6 31.86 18.97 32.70
CA VAL A 6 31.40 19.07 31.31
C VAL A 6 32.20 20.18 30.61
N GLY A 7 32.96 19.82 29.58
CA GLY A 7 33.76 20.75 28.77
C GLY A 7 33.09 21.10 27.44
N PHE A 8 33.34 22.32 26.95
CA PHE A 8 32.91 22.71 25.60
C PHE A 8 33.96 22.30 24.56
N HIS A 9 33.52 21.74 23.43
CA HIS A 9 34.42 21.34 22.33
C HIS A 9 35.11 22.53 21.66
N ASN A 10 34.43 23.69 21.55
CA ASN A 10 34.99 24.92 20.99
C ASN A 10 34.52 26.15 21.77
N SER A 11 35.43 26.79 22.51
CA SER A 11 35.13 27.96 23.33
C SER A 11 34.71 29.19 22.54
N LYS A 12 35.07 29.30 21.25
CA LYS A 12 34.67 30.43 20.40
C LYS A 12 33.17 30.44 20.06
N MET A 13 32.51 29.29 20.16
CA MET A 13 31.06 29.17 19.95
C MET A 13 30.26 29.38 21.25
N VAL A 14 30.94 29.59 22.39
CA VAL A 14 30.29 29.78 23.68
C VAL A 14 30.11 31.26 23.95
N ARG A 15 28.86 31.68 24.12
CA ARG A 15 28.55 33.05 24.53
C ARG A 15 28.59 33.16 26.05
N THR A 16 29.60 33.82 26.61
CA THR A 16 29.70 34.11 28.04
C THR A 16 29.19 35.50 28.37
N VAL A 17 28.36 35.63 29.40
CA VAL A 17 27.84 36.91 29.89
C VAL A 17 28.24 37.06 31.36
N LYS A 18 28.85 38.19 31.72
CA LYS A 18 29.22 38.50 33.10
C LYS A 18 28.00 39.05 33.84
N VAL A 19 27.59 38.38 34.91
CA VAL A 19 26.47 38.80 35.76
C VAL A 19 27.04 39.55 36.96
N GLU A 20 26.65 40.81 37.15
CA GLU A 20 27.18 41.65 38.23
C GLU A 20 26.75 41.20 39.63
N LYS A 21 25.48 40.78 39.76
CA LYS A 21 24.91 40.29 41.02
C LYS A 21 23.98 39.11 40.77
N ARG A 22 24.08 38.09 41.61
CA ARG A 22 23.19 36.93 41.56
C ARG A 22 21.88 37.25 42.28
N LEU A 23 20.79 37.37 41.52
CA LEU A 23 19.43 37.55 42.06
C LEU A 23 18.73 36.19 42.18
N ASN A 24 18.71 35.65 43.41
CA ASN A 24 18.15 34.32 43.67
C ASN A 24 16.65 34.21 43.37
N GLU A 25 15.89 35.29 43.53
CA GLU A 25 14.45 35.33 43.22
C GLU A 25 14.17 35.06 41.74
N VAL A 26 14.97 35.66 40.85
CA VAL A 26 14.86 35.47 39.40
C VAL A 26 15.20 34.03 39.02
N VAL A 27 16.27 33.48 39.60
CA VAL A 27 16.68 32.09 39.38
C VAL A 27 15.60 31.12 39.85
N ASN A 28 15.02 31.34 41.03
CA ASN A 28 13.94 30.51 41.56
C ASN A 28 12.68 30.58 40.69
N ARG A 29 12.32 31.76 40.16
CA ARG A 29 11.22 31.91 39.21
C ARG A 29 11.48 31.17 37.90
N LEU A 30 12.68 31.28 37.34
CA LEU A 30 13.07 30.59 36.11
C LEU A 30 13.05 29.06 36.28
N ASN A 31 13.57 28.56 37.40
CA ASN A 31 13.55 27.12 37.70
C ASN A 31 12.13 26.59 37.87
N LYS A 32 11.22 27.37 38.47
CA LYS A 32 9.79 27.01 38.56
C LYS A 32 9.12 26.90 37.19
N THR A 33 9.54 27.71 36.23
CA THR A 33 9.01 27.68 34.84
C THR A 33 9.75 26.71 33.93
N LYS A 34 10.81 26.03 34.41
CA LYS A 34 11.63 25.13 33.59
C LYS A 34 10.84 23.87 33.29
N VAL A 35 10.30 23.77 32.08
CA VAL A 35 9.64 22.56 31.60
C VAL A 35 10.68 21.66 30.92
N GLU A 36 11.16 20.65 31.64
CA GLU A 36 11.97 19.59 31.03
C GLU A 36 11.03 18.57 30.37
N ARG A 37 10.91 18.65 29.05
CA ARG A 37 10.33 17.54 28.28
C ARG A 37 11.41 16.46 28.17
N LYS A 38 11.08 15.24 28.59
CA LYS A 38 11.85 14.03 28.27
C LYS A 38 11.04 13.22 27.25
N PRO A 39 11.14 13.53 25.94
CA PRO A 39 10.46 12.74 24.94
C PRO A 39 10.98 11.31 25.01
N ASP A 40 10.06 10.34 25.09
CA ASP A 40 10.42 8.94 24.96
C ASP A 40 10.63 8.64 23.47
N LEU A 41 11.89 8.78 23.04
CA LEU A 41 12.32 8.54 21.66
C LEU A 41 12.00 7.12 21.17
N LYS A 42 11.86 6.15 22.09
CA LYS A 42 11.53 4.77 21.75
C LYS A 42 10.08 4.65 21.32
N ALA A 43 9.17 5.27 22.06
CA ALA A 43 7.74 5.27 21.77
C ALA A 43 7.44 5.96 20.43
N GLU A 44 8.05 7.12 20.17
CA GLU A 44 7.88 7.83 18.89
C GLU A 44 8.38 7.01 17.70
N ARG A 45 9.55 6.36 17.84
CA ARG A 45 10.09 5.50 16.79
C ARG A 45 9.22 4.28 16.52
N GLU A 46 8.66 3.68 17.57
CA GLU A 46 7.77 2.52 17.43
C GLU A 46 6.45 2.89 16.73
N ALA A 47 5.88 4.06 17.04
CA ALA A 47 4.69 4.58 16.37
C ALA A 47 4.93 4.80 14.87
N VAL A 48 6.05 5.42 14.50
CA VAL A 48 6.42 5.62 13.08
C VAL A 48 6.61 4.28 12.36
N ASN A 49 7.35 3.36 12.97
CA ASN A 49 7.59 2.03 12.39
C ASN A 49 6.29 1.21 12.23
N ALA A 50 5.32 1.38 13.12
CA ALA A 50 4.02 0.73 13.02
C ALA A 50 3.20 1.28 11.85
N GLY A 51 3.21 2.61 11.66
CA GLY A 51 2.58 3.27 10.51
C GLY A 51 3.15 2.79 9.18
N GLU A 52 4.48 2.79 9.04
CA GLU A 52 5.16 2.35 7.81
C GLU A 52 4.83 0.88 7.47
N ARG A 53 4.80 0.00 8.47
CA ARG A 53 4.40 -1.41 8.27
C ARG A 53 2.95 -1.55 7.81
N ALA A 54 2.04 -0.74 8.35
CA ALA A 54 0.64 -0.76 7.96
C ALA A 54 0.46 -0.31 6.50
N GLU A 55 1.12 0.78 6.11
CA GLU A 55 1.11 1.29 4.74
C GLU A 55 1.68 0.28 3.74
N ARG A 56 2.83 -0.33 4.07
CA ARG A 56 3.44 -1.36 3.21
C ARG A 56 2.53 -2.57 3.03
N LYS A 57 1.82 -2.99 4.08
CA LYS A 57 0.84 -4.08 4.01
C LYS A 57 -0.36 -3.71 3.13
N LEU A 58 -0.85 -2.47 3.22
CA LEU A 58 -1.93 -1.95 2.40
C LEU A 58 -1.54 -1.94 0.91
N GLN A 59 -0.37 -1.39 0.58
CA GLN A 59 0.15 -1.35 -0.78
C GLN A 59 0.30 -2.74 -1.40
N LEU A 60 0.81 -3.72 -0.64
CA LEU A 60 0.92 -5.10 -1.11
C LEU A 60 -0.44 -5.74 -1.38
N ARG A 61 -1.43 -5.48 -0.52
CA ARG A 61 -2.80 -5.99 -0.71
C ARG A 61 -3.44 -5.38 -1.97
N ASP A 62 -3.29 -4.09 -2.17
CA ASP A 62 -3.87 -3.40 -3.32
C ASP A 62 -3.18 -3.83 -4.63
N LYS A 63 -1.86 -4.05 -4.60
CA LYS A 63 -1.14 -4.61 -5.75
C LYS A 63 -1.65 -6.00 -6.10
N LYS A 64 -1.80 -6.90 -5.11
CA LYS A 64 -2.35 -8.25 -5.33
C LYS A 64 -3.78 -8.21 -5.90
N ARG A 65 -4.64 -7.34 -5.38
CA ARG A 65 -6.01 -7.18 -5.90
C ARG A 65 -6.02 -6.70 -7.35
N ARG A 66 -5.16 -5.75 -7.73
CA ARG A 66 -5.05 -5.30 -9.12
C ARG A 66 -4.57 -6.42 -10.04
N GLU A 67 -3.54 -7.15 -9.64
CA GLU A 67 -3.02 -8.29 -10.42
C GLU A 67 -4.07 -9.39 -10.60
N GLU A 68 -4.88 -9.68 -9.58
CA GLU A 68 -5.98 -10.65 -9.66
C GLU A 68 -7.09 -10.19 -10.61
N MET A 69 -7.51 -8.92 -10.53
CA MET A 69 -8.50 -8.35 -11.45
C MET A 69 -8.00 -8.36 -12.90
N GLU A 70 -6.73 -8.00 -13.14
CA GLU A 70 -6.14 -8.00 -14.48
C GLU A 70 -6.06 -9.43 -15.06
N ARG A 71 -5.72 -10.44 -14.24
CA ARG A 71 -5.76 -11.85 -14.66
C ARG A 71 -7.17 -12.27 -15.06
N LEU A 72 -8.17 -11.92 -14.24
CA LEU A 72 -9.55 -12.29 -14.48
C LEU A 72 -10.12 -11.58 -15.73
N GLU A 73 -9.75 -10.33 -15.97
CA GLU A 73 -10.09 -9.62 -17.21
C GLU A 73 -9.41 -10.26 -18.43
N LYS A 74 -8.15 -10.66 -18.31
CA LYS A 74 -7.42 -11.32 -19.38
C LYS A 74 -8.02 -12.70 -19.71
N GLU A 75 -8.41 -13.47 -18.71
CA GLU A 75 -9.14 -14.74 -18.89
C GLU A 75 -10.48 -14.51 -19.56
N LYS A 76 -11.28 -13.54 -19.11
CA LYS A 76 -12.54 -13.16 -19.77
C LYS A 76 -12.33 -12.74 -21.23
N GLN A 77 -11.31 -11.94 -21.52
CA GLN A 77 -10.98 -11.56 -22.89
C GLN A 77 -10.53 -12.75 -23.73
N ALA A 78 -9.74 -13.67 -23.15
CA ALA A 78 -9.32 -14.88 -23.83
C ALA A 78 -10.52 -15.79 -24.11
N ASP A 79 -11.45 -15.93 -23.17
CA ASP A 79 -12.67 -16.71 -23.35
C ASP A 79 -13.57 -16.10 -24.43
N ILE A 80 -13.81 -14.78 -24.42
CA ILE A 80 -14.58 -14.08 -25.47
C ILE A 80 -13.92 -14.22 -26.85
N ARG A 81 -12.58 -14.13 -26.91
CA ARG A 81 -11.83 -14.30 -28.17
C ARG A 81 -11.75 -15.77 -28.60
N SER A 82 -11.89 -16.72 -27.67
CA SER A 82 -11.83 -18.14 -27.98
C SER A 82 -13.19 -18.64 -28.42
N TYR A 83 -13.21 -19.46 -29.46
CA TYR A 83 -14.41 -20.17 -29.91
C TYR A 83 -14.77 -21.37 -29.01
N LYS A 84 -14.26 -21.41 -27.76
CA LYS A 84 -14.36 -22.58 -26.87
C LYS A 84 -15.79 -22.91 -26.46
N GLY A 85 -16.66 -21.90 -26.32
CA GLY A 85 -18.08 -22.09 -26.05
C GLY A 85 -18.96 -22.22 -27.31
N LEU A 86 -18.40 -22.00 -28.50
CA LEU A 86 -19.17 -22.00 -29.76
C LEU A 86 -19.34 -23.41 -30.34
N MET A 87 -18.47 -24.34 -29.98
CA MET A 87 -18.50 -25.73 -30.45
C MET A 87 -19.20 -26.65 -29.43
N VAL A 88 -20.53 -26.77 -29.52
CA VAL A 88 -21.35 -27.70 -28.70
C VAL A 88 -21.64 -28.95 -29.51
N SER A 89 -21.10 -30.10 -29.11
CA SER A 89 -21.22 -31.37 -29.85
C SER A 89 -22.66 -31.77 -30.14
N ASP A 90 -23.56 -31.49 -29.20
CA ASP A 90 -24.97 -31.86 -29.28
C ASP A 90 -25.76 -31.03 -30.30
N LYS A 91 -25.22 -29.85 -30.69
CA LYS A 91 -25.79 -28.97 -31.71
C LYS A 91 -25.05 -29.04 -33.04
N MET A 92 -23.99 -29.86 -33.11
CA MET A 92 -23.26 -30.09 -34.36
C MET A 92 -23.95 -31.18 -35.17
N THR A 93 -24.33 -30.84 -36.40
CA THR A 93 -24.87 -31.80 -37.37
C THR A 93 -23.82 -32.07 -38.44
N SER A 94 -23.57 -33.35 -38.72
CA SER A 94 -22.67 -33.73 -39.80
C SER A 94 -23.40 -33.72 -41.14
N ASN A 95 -22.73 -33.28 -42.22
CA ASN A 95 -23.27 -33.35 -43.59
C ASN A 95 -23.80 -34.74 -43.97
N LYS A 96 -23.20 -35.80 -43.40
CA LYS A 96 -23.65 -37.18 -43.60
C LYS A 96 -25.01 -37.48 -42.96
N GLN A 97 -25.32 -36.85 -41.83
CA GLN A 97 -26.61 -36.98 -41.13
C GLN A 97 -27.70 -36.12 -41.78
N ILE A 98 -27.35 -34.94 -42.28
CA ILE A 98 -28.25 -34.06 -43.03
C ILE A 98 -28.66 -34.69 -44.37
N ALA A 99 -27.76 -35.43 -45.03
CA ALA A 99 -28.11 -36.16 -46.27
C ALA A 99 -29.06 -37.34 -46.03
N SER A 100 -29.04 -37.95 -44.83
CA SER A 100 -29.92 -39.08 -44.48
C SER A 100 -31.25 -38.66 -43.86
N ALA A 101 -31.28 -37.53 -43.15
CA ALA A 101 -32.49 -36.94 -42.61
C ALA A 101 -32.93 -35.87 -43.58
N SER A 102 -33.96 -36.14 -44.38
CA SER A 102 -34.55 -35.22 -45.37
C SER A 102 -35.17 -33.99 -44.70
N LYS A 103 -34.34 -33.14 -44.07
CA LYS A 103 -34.71 -31.82 -43.59
C LYS A 103 -35.11 -30.99 -44.78
N SER A 104 -36.24 -30.30 -44.67
CA SER A 104 -36.74 -29.49 -45.77
C SER A 104 -35.81 -28.31 -46.01
N LEU A 105 -35.69 -27.86 -47.27
CA LEU A 105 -34.84 -26.73 -47.64
C LEU A 105 -35.15 -25.46 -46.83
N GLN A 106 -36.41 -25.33 -46.40
CA GLN A 106 -36.92 -24.22 -45.61
C GLN A 106 -36.43 -24.24 -44.14
N GLU A 107 -36.32 -25.42 -43.52
CA GLU A 107 -35.75 -25.55 -42.17
C GLU A 107 -34.23 -25.24 -42.15
N LEU A 108 -33.55 -25.44 -43.28
CA LEU A 108 -32.14 -25.09 -43.41
C LEU A 108 -31.92 -23.59 -43.63
N GLU A 109 -32.90 -22.90 -44.25
CA GLU A 109 -32.88 -21.44 -44.42
C GLU A 109 -33.22 -20.71 -43.12
N ASP A 110 -34.16 -21.23 -42.32
CA ASP A 110 -34.55 -20.65 -41.02
C ASP A 110 -33.44 -20.78 -39.96
N ASP A 111 -32.61 -21.84 -40.00
CA ASP A 111 -31.44 -21.99 -39.11
C ASP A 111 -30.27 -21.04 -39.47
N PHE A 112 -30.29 -20.42 -40.66
CA PHE A 112 -29.24 -19.51 -41.15
C PHE A 112 -29.55 -18.02 -40.91
N MET A 113 -30.81 -17.67 -40.69
CA MET A 113 -31.30 -16.30 -40.39
C MET A 113 -31.39 -16.04 -38.89
#